data_AF-A0A059X8A6-F1
#
_entry.id   AF-A0A059X8A6-F1
#
_cell.length_a   1.000
_cell.length_b   1.000
_cell.length_c   1.000
_cell.angle_alpha   90.00
_cell.angle_beta   90.00
_cell.angle_gamma   90.00
#
_symmetry.space_group_name_H-M   'P 1'
#
loop_
_entity.id
_entity.type
_entity.pdbx_description
1 polymer ?
#
loop_
_entity_poly.entity_id
_entity_poly.type
_entity_poly.pdbx_seq_one_letter_code
_entity_poly.pdbx_strand_id
1 'polypeptide(L)'
;RMFASMEDEMRAKREIQAADKARKDNLNRTRDLATLGANICESYKAKAQLSKEELKSLEKAEKLAKAVREALGGSDDEIQLEDPPANVADAIDKISTLSASVRDKVEKTPKRVISAELIDEANVLLQLIRWVRMLHPRT
;
A
#
# COMPACT_ATOMS: atom_id res chain seq x y z
N ARG A 1 37.00 9.86 27.06
CA ARG A 1 35.70 10.33 26.50
C ARG A 1 35.63 10.31 24.96
N MET A 2 36.69 9.91 24.23
CA MET A 2 36.72 9.87 22.75
C MET A 2 35.96 8.66 22.15
N PHE A 3 35.91 7.53 22.86
CA PHE A 3 35.24 6.30 22.41
C PHE A 3 33.70 6.39 22.35
N ALA A 4 33.07 7.15 23.25
CA ALA A 4 31.62 7.38 23.22
C ALA A 4 31.18 8.10 21.94
N SER A 5 31.97 9.07 21.45
CA SER A 5 31.70 9.80 20.20
C SER A 5 31.73 8.88 18.97
N MET A 6 32.68 7.93 18.93
CA MET A 6 32.82 7.02 17.79
C MET A 6 31.70 5.95 17.77
N GLU A 7 31.30 5.46 18.94
CA GLU A 7 30.15 4.55 19.09
C GLU A 7 28.83 5.23 18.72
N ASP A 8 28.64 6.49 19.13
CA ASP A 8 27.47 7.30 18.80
C ASP A 8 27.42 7.63 17.30
N GLU A 9 28.55 7.98 16.68
CA GLU A 9 28.66 8.17 15.22
C GLU A 9 28.34 6.89 14.45
N MET A 10 28.84 5.74 14.91
CA MET A 10 28.53 4.44 14.30
C MET A 10 27.05 4.09 14.44
N ARG A 11 26.42 4.41 15.59
CA ARG A 11 24.99 4.17 15.83
C ARG A 11 24.14 5.05 14.92
N ALA A 12 24.43 6.35 14.87
CA ALA A 12 23.76 7.30 13.98
C ALA A 12 23.87 6.89 12.51
N LYS A 13 25.05 6.45 12.07
CA LYS A 13 25.25 5.97 10.69
C LYS A 13 24.39 4.74 10.37
N ARG A 14 24.28 3.79 11.29
CA ARG A 14 23.42 2.60 11.12
C ARG A 14 21.94 2.96 11.06
N GLU A 15 21.49 3.89 11.90
CA GLU A 15 20.11 4.37 11.90
C GLU A 15 19.73 5.05 10.58
N ILE A 16 20.62 5.88 10.03
CA ILE A 16 20.41 6.52 8.73
C ILE A 16 20.31 5.46 7.62
N GLN A 17 21.23 4.49 7.59
CA GLN A 17 21.21 3.43 6.60
C GLN A 17 19.95 2.55 6.69
N ALA A 18 19.51 2.24 7.90
CA ALA A 18 18.29 1.48 8.13
C ALA A 18 17.05 2.23 7.65
N ALA A 19 16.95 3.53 7.96
CA ALA A 19 15.85 4.38 7.49
C ALA A 19 15.83 4.52 5.96
N ASP A 20 17.01 4.61 5.34
CA ASP A 20 17.13 4.69 3.88
C ASP A 20 16.69 3.41 3.19
N LYS A 21 17.10 2.26 3.74
CA LYS A 21 16.64 0.95 3.26
C LYS A 21 15.14 0.80 3.43
N ALA A 22 14.61 1.09 4.62
CA ALA A 22 13.18 0.99 4.90
C ALA A 22 12.34 1.86 3.96
N ARG A 23 12.78 3.10 3.68
CA ARG A 23 12.13 3.96 2.68
C ARG A 23 12.18 3.34 1.29
N LYS A 24 13.35 2.87 0.84
CA LYS A 24 13.51 2.29 -0.50
C LYS A 24 12.60 1.08 -0.67
N ASP A 25 12.54 0.21 0.34
CA ASP A 25 11.67 -0.96 0.34
C ASP A 25 10.20 -0.53 0.29
N ASN A 26 9.81 0.50 1.04
CA ASN A 26 8.44 1.01 1.00
C ASN A 26 8.07 1.61 -0.37
N LEU A 27 8.98 2.36 -0.99
CA LEU A 27 8.79 2.89 -2.34
C LEU A 27 8.58 1.77 -3.37
N ASN A 28 9.39 0.72 -3.29
CA ASN A 28 9.22 -0.44 -4.16
C ASN A 28 7.85 -1.11 -3.95
N ARG A 29 7.42 -1.29 -2.69
CA ARG A 29 6.08 -1.83 -2.39
C ARG A 29 4.97 -1.00 -3.00
N THR A 30 5.06 0.33 -2.92
CA THR A 30 4.04 1.22 -3.53
C THR A 30 4.02 1.15 -5.05
N ARG A 31 5.17 0.95 -5.71
CA ARG A 31 5.25 0.77 -7.16
C ARG A 31 4.65 -0.55 -7.61
N ASP A 32 4.98 -1.62 -6.89
CA ASP A 32 4.39 -2.94 -7.14
C ASP A 32 2.87 -2.90 -6.93
N LEU A 33 2.42 -2.21 -5.88
CA LEU A 33 1.00 -2.01 -5.57
C LEU A 33 0.28 -1.25 -6.69
N ALA A 34 0.84 -0.14 -7.17
CA ALA A 34 0.30 0.63 -8.30
C ALA A 34 0.23 -0.22 -9.58
N THR A 35 1.26 -1.01 -9.84
CA THR A 35 1.32 -1.90 -11.01
C THR A 35 0.25 -2.99 -10.93
N LEU A 36 0.08 -3.62 -9.76
CA LEU A 36 -0.98 -4.61 -9.56
C LEU A 36 -2.37 -3.99 -9.72
N GLY A 37 -2.60 -2.81 -9.14
CA GLY A 37 -3.87 -2.09 -9.26
C GLY A 37 -4.23 -1.80 -10.72
N ALA A 38 -3.28 -1.29 -11.50
CA ALA A 38 -3.45 -1.03 -12.92
C ALA A 38 -3.75 -2.31 -13.71
N ASN A 39 -2.96 -3.38 -13.51
CA ASN A 39 -3.12 -4.64 -14.23
C ASN A 39 -4.48 -5.32 -13.93
N ILE A 40 -4.93 -5.27 -12.67
CA ILE A 40 -6.25 -5.81 -12.28
C ILE A 40 -7.36 -5.02 -12.97
N CYS A 41 -7.25 -3.69 -13.00
CA CYS A 41 -8.21 -2.81 -13.65
C CYS A 41 -8.28 -3.05 -15.16
N GLU A 42 -7.14 -3.12 -15.82
CA GLU A 42 -7.06 -3.37 -17.26
C GLU A 42 -7.64 -4.74 -17.63
N SER A 43 -7.25 -5.80 -16.89
CA SER A 43 -7.77 -7.14 -17.14
C SER A 43 -9.28 -7.23 -16.90
N TYR A 44 -9.78 -6.57 -15.84
CA TYR A 44 -11.21 -6.52 -15.57
C TYR A 44 -11.98 -5.75 -16.65
N LYS A 45 -11.46 -4.61 -17.13
CA LYS A 45 -12.07 -3.85 -18.23
C LYS A 45 -12.14 -4.68 -19.52
N ALA A 46 -11.15 -5.55 -19.77
CA ALA A 46 -11.12 -6.43 -20.93
C ALA A 46 -12.10 -7.62 -20.84
N LYS A 47 -12.29 -8.18 -19.63
CA LYS A 47 -13.02 -9.45 -19.44
C LYS A 47 -14.37 -9.32 -18.75
N ALA A 48 -14.64 -8.15 -18.13
CA ALA A 48 -15.77 -7.90 -17.22
C ALA A 48 -15.90 -8.90 -16.06
N GLN A 49 -14.81 -9.60 -15.72
CA GLN A 49 -14.75 -10.60 -14.65
C GLN A 49 -13.34 -10.71 -14.08
N LEU A 50 -13.24 -11.06 -12.80
CA LEU A 50 -11.96 -11.39 -12.14
C LEU A 50 -11.69 -12.89 -12.28
N SER A 51 -10.55 -13.26 -12.87
CA SER A 51 -10.11 -14.64 -12.88
C SER A 51 -9.33 -14.99 -11.60
N LYS A 52 -8.95 -16.26 -11.47
CA LYS A 52 -8.10 -16.73 -10.36
C LYS A 52 -6.77 -15.97 -10.27
N GLU A 53 -6.24 -15.48 -11.40
CA GLU A 53 -5.00 -14.72 -11.43
C GLU A 53 -5.17 -13.30 -10.88
N GLU A 54 -6.26 -12.61 -11.23
CA GLU A 54 -6.55 -11.29 -10.67
C GLU A 54 -6.91 -11.37 -9.19
N LEU A 55 -7.60 -12.43 -8.74
CA LEU A 55 -7.85 -12.66 -7.30
C LEU A 55 -6.55 -12.88 -6.52
N LYS A 56 -5.59 -13.64 -7.07
CA LYS A 56 -4.24 -13.77 -6.49
C LYS A 56 -3.48 -12.44 -6.50
N SER A 57 -3.70 -11.61 -7.50
CA SER A 57 -3.08 -10.28 -7.60
C SER A 57 -3.66 -9.32 -6.57
N LEU A 58 -4.98 -9.35 -6.33
CA LEU A 58 -5.65 -8.62 -5.25
C LEU A 58 -5.12 -9.03 -3.87
N GLU A 59 -4.83 -10.31 -3.65
CA GLU A 59 -4.23 -10.78 -2.40
C GLU A 59 -2.81 -10.26 -2.17
N LYS A 60 -2.01 -10.21 -3.24
CA LYS A 60 -0.68 -9.60 -3.19
C LYS A 60 -0.81 -8.09 -2.93
N ALA A 61 -1.75 -7.42 -3.60
CA ALA A 61 -2.02 -6.00 -3.38
C ALA A 61 -2.44 -5.72 -1.94
N GLU A 62 -3.28 -6.56 -1.32
CA GLU A 62 -3.66 -6.42 0.09
C GLU A 62 -2.44 -6.49 1.01
N LYS A 63 -1.56 -7.47 0.81
CA LYS A 63 -0.34 -7.61 1.61
C LYS A 63 0.59 -6.40 1.47
N LEU A 64 0.74 -5.90 0.25
CA LEU A 64 1.55 -4.71 -0.01
C LEU A 64 0.92 -3.47 0.63
N ALA A 65 -0.38 -3.27 0.50
CA ALA A 65 -1.09 -2.15 1.13
C ALA A 65 -0.97 -2.16 2.66
N LYS A 66 -1.07 -3.34 3.31
CA LYS A 66 -0.81 -3.48 4.75
C LYS A 66 0.61 -3.06 5.12
N ALA A 67 1.61 -3.59 4.40
CA ALA A 67 3.01 -3.27 4.64
C ALA A 67 3.34 -1.78 4.39
N VAL A 68 2.67 -1.14 3.44
CA VAL A 68 2.80 0.30 3.18
C VAL A 68 2.19 1.11 4.33
N ARG A 69 0.97 0.77 4.77
CA ARG A 69 0.32 1.41 5.91
C ARG A 69 1.15 1.31 7.18
N GLU A 70 1.67 0.12 7.50
CA GLU A 70 2.54 -0.10 8.66
C GLU A 70 3.82 0.76 8.58
N ALA A 71 4.43 0.86 7.40
CA ALA A 71 5.61 1.71 7.19
C ALA A 71 5.31 3.20 7.34
N LEU A 72 4.05 3.61 7.19
CA LEU A 72 3.58 4.97 7.44
C LEU A 72 3.20 5.22 8.90
N GLY A 73 3.22 4.20 9.76
CA GLY A 73 2.82 4.29 11.16
C GLY A 73 1.34 4.03 11.42
N GLY A 74 0.60 3.49 10.44
CA GLY A 74 -0.79 3.08 10.64
C GLY A 74 -0.93 1.73 11.34
N SER A 75 -1.98 1.58 12.14
CA SER A 75 -2.39 0.38 12.88
C SER A 75 -3.35 -0.49 12.07
N ASP A 76 -3.59 -1.74 12.53
CA ASP A 76 -4.57 -2.66 11.91
C ASP A 76 -6.01 -2.46 12.39
N ASP A 77 -6.36 -1.22 12.73
CA ASP A 77 -7.70 -0.89 13.18
C ASP A 77 -8.72 -1.15 12.05
N GLU A 78 -9.87 -1.72 12.41
CA GLU A 78 -10.98 -1.90 11.48
C GLU A 78 -11.59 -0.54 11.17
N ILE A 79 -11.27 -0.04 9.99
CA ILE A 79 -11.87 1.18 9.45
C ILE A 79 -13.04 0.76 8.57
N GLN A 80 -14.14 1.51 8.64
CA GLN A 80 -15.32 1.33 7.81
C GLN A 80 -15.23 2.20 6.56
N LEU A 81 -15.89 1.77 5.49
CA LEU A 81 -15.86 2.44 4.20
C LEU A 81 -16.99 3.46 4.25
N GLU A 82 -16.65 4.75 4.36
CA GLU A 82 -17.67 5.81 4.43
C GLU A 82 -18.52 5.86 3.15
N ASP A 83 -17.91 5.55 1.99
CA ASP A 83 -18.56 5.52 0.67
C ASP A 83 -18.31 4.18 -0.05
N PRO A 84 -19.10 3.13 0.24
CA PRO A 84 -18.94 1.84 -0.41
C PRO A 84 -19.20 1.96 -1.92
N PRO A 85 -18.36 1.33 -2.77
CA PRO A 85 -18.56 1.37 -4.21
C PRO A 85 -19.89 0.71 -4.62
N ALA A 86 -20.55 1.27 -5.65
CA ALA A 86 -21.85 0.78 -6.10
C ALA A 86 -21.77 -0.60 -6.80
N ASN A 87 -20.62 -0.90 -7.42
CA ASN A 87 -20.38 -2.17 -8.09
C ASN A 87 -18.88 -2.54 -8.10
N VAL A 88 -18.57 -3.75 -8.58
CA VAL A 88 -17.19 -4.29 -8.64
C VAL A 88 -16.29 -3.48 -9.58
N ALA A 89 -16.82 -2.98 -10.69
CA ALA A 89 -16.05 -2.16 -11.62
C ALA A 89 -15.58 -0.86 -10.96
N ASP A 90 -16.48 -0.18 -10.24
CA ASP A 90 -16.17 1.05 -9.50
C ASP A 90 -15.12 0.79 -8.40
N ALA A 91 -15.25 -0.33 -7.69
CA ALA A 91 -14.29 -0.72 -6.66
C ALA A 91 -12.89 -0.94 -7.25
N ILE A 92 -12.79 -1.62 -8.40
CA ILE A 92 -11.52 -1.90 -9.08
C ILE A 92 -10.90 -0.61 -9.62
N ASP A 93 -11.70 0.29 -10.17
CA ASP A 93 -11.21 1.59 -10.64
C ASP A 93 -10.71 2.47 -9.48
N LYS A 94 -11.43 2.48 -8.35
CA LYS A 94 -10.97 3.11 -7.09
C LYS A 94 -9.67 2.47 -6.57
N ILE A 95 -9.52 1.14 -6.62
CA ILE A 95 -8.27 0.43 -6.25
C ILE A 95 -7.09 0.88 -7.12
N SER A 96 -7.28 0.96 -8.44
CA SER A 96 -6.26 1.41 -9.38
C SER A 96 -5.85 2.87 -9.09
N THR A 97 -6.83 3.73 -8.92
CA THR A 97 -6.61 5.16 -8.65
C THR A 97 -5.90 5.39 -7.31
N LEU A 98 -6.36 4.75 -6.23
CA LEU A 98 -5.75 4.89 -4.91
C LEU A 98 -4.35 4.29 -4.84
N SER A 99 -4.10 3.16 -5.51
CA SER A 99 -2.76 2.57 -5.53
C SER A 99 -1.74 3.47 -6.24
N ALA A 100 -2.14 4.18 -7.30
CA ALA A 100 -1.34 5.22 -7.93
C ALA A 100 -1.16 6.45 -7.03
N SER A 101 -2.23 6.95 -6.39
CA SER A 101 -2.17 8.10 -5.46
C SER A 101 -1.20 7.83 -4.30
N VAL A 102 -1.31 6.66 -3.66
CA VAL A 102 -0.45 6.24 -2.56
C VAL A 102 1.01 6.22 -3.00
N ARG A 103 1.32 5.66 -4.18
CA ARG A 103 2.69 5.68 -4.74
C ARG A 103 3.20 7.11 -4.89
N ASP A 104 2.45 7.98 -5.57
CA ASP A 104 2.88 9.34 -5.88
C ASP A 104 3.10 10.16 -4.59
N LYS A 105 2.23 9.99 -3.60
CA LYS A 105 2.33 10.66 -2.30
C LYS A 105 3.48 10.10 -1.45
N VAL A 106 3.73 8.79 -1.44
CA VAL A 106 4.88 8.20 -0.73
C VAL A 106 6.20 8.64 -1.38
N GLU A 107 6.27 8.77 -2.72
CA GLU A 107 7.43 9.32 -3.43
C GLU A 107 7.75 10.75 -2.97
N LYS A 108 6.72 11.57 -2.74
CA LYS A 108 6.83 12.97 -2.30
C LYS A 108 7.03 13.15 -0.78
N THR A 109 6.64 12.17 0.03
CA THR A 109 6.69 12.27 1.50
C THR A 109 8.13 12.10 2.00
N PRO A 110 8.68 12.95 2.89
CA PRO A 110 10.02 12.78 3.45
C PRO A 110 10.19 11.52 4.33
N LYS A 111 11.43 11.04 4.53
CA LYS A 111 11.69 9.74 5.19
C LYS A 111 11.20 9.63 6.65
N ARG A 112 11.00 10.76 7.32
CA ARG A 112 10.68 10.85 8.76
C ARG A 112 9.27 11.38 9.04
N VAL A 113 8.42 11.45 8.02
CA VAL A 113 7.08 12.03 8.13
C VAL A 113 6.04 10.91 8.12
N ILE A 114 5.24 10.85 9.17
CA ILE A 114 3.99 10.10 9.22
C ILE A 114 2.92 10.96 8.57
N SER A 115 2.21 10.41 7.58
CA SER A 115 1.15 11.13 6.88
C SER A 115 -0.19 10.45 7.14
N ALA A 116 -1.06 11.14 7.90
CA ALA A 116 -2.41 10.68 8.19
C ALA A 116 -3.20 10.45 6.89
N GLU A 117 -3.10 11.37 5.93
CA GLU A 117 -3.74 11.25 4.62
C GLU A 117 -3.32 9.98 3.87
N LEU A 118 -2.03 9.63 3.89
CA LEU A 118 -1.54 8.40 3.26
C LEU A 118 -2.01 7.14 4.00
N ILE A 119 -2.12 7.21 5.33
CA ILE A 119 -2.68 6.13 6.15
C ILE A 119 -4.15 5.93 5.77
N ASP A 120 -4.92 7.00 5.66
CA ASP A 120 -6.34 6.96 5.29
C ASP A 120 -6.53 6.36 3.89
N GLU A 121 -5.75 6.80 2.90
CA GLU A 121 -5.81 6.21 1.55
C GLU A 121 -5.45 4.71 1.54
N ALA A 122 -4.41 4.31 2.29
CA ALA A 122 -4.04 2.91 2.41
C ALA A 122 -5.14 2.08 3.09
N ASN A 123 -5.84 2.66 4.06
CA ASN A 123 -6.98 2.04 4.72
C ASN A 123 -8.17 1.87 3.78
N VAL A 124 -8.55 2.90 3.03
CA VAL A 124 -9.60 2.81 2.00
C VAL A 124 -9.25 1.75 0.97
N LEU A 125 -8.00 1.73 0.49
CA LEU A 125 -7.51 0.73 -0.45
C LEU A 125 -7.64 -0.70 0.10
N LEU A 126 -7.26 -0.94 1.36
CA LEU A 126 -7.41 -2.24 2.02
C LEU A 126 -8.86 -2.68 2.08
N GLN A 127 -9.76 -1.78 2.43
CA GLN A 127 -11.18 -2.09 2.52
C GLN A 127 -11.81 -2.40 1.16
N LEU A 128 -11.46 -1.64 0.11
CA LEU A 128 -11.92 -1.92 -1.25
C LEU A 128 -11.46 -3.30 -1.71
N ILE A 129 -10.19 -3.66 -1.46
CA ILE A 129 -9.66 -4.98 -1.80
C ILE A 129 -10.43 -6.08 -1.05
N ARG A 130 -10.68 -5.91 0.25
CA ARG A 130 -11.48 -6.86 1.05
C ARG A 130 -12.90 -6.99 0.51
N TRP A 131 -13.54 -5.87 0.18
CA TRP A 131 -14.89 -5.84 -0.37
C TRP A 131 -15.00 -6.61 -1.70
N VAL A 132 -14.09 -6.36 -2.64
CA VAL A 132 -14.05 -7.10 -3.92
C VAL A 132 -13.85 -8.60 -3.68
N ARG A 133 -13.00 -8.98 -2.72
CA ARG A 133 -12.74 -10.39 -2.39
C ARG A 133 -13.93 -11.09 -1.71
N MET A 134 -14.72 -10.37 -0.92
CA MET A 134 -15.94 -10.93 -0.31
C MET A 134 -16.99 -11.28 -1.36
N LEU A 135 -17.09 -10.49 -2.43
CA LEU A 135 -18.00 -10.76 -3.55
C LEU A 135 -17.55 -11.90 -4.46
N HIS A 136 -16.26 -12.25 -4.41
CA HIS A 136 -15.69 -13.36 -5.18
C HIS A 136 -14.98 -14.36 -4.24
N PRO A 137 -15.75 -15.18 -3.49
CA PRO A 137 -15.19 -16.19 -2.62
C PRO A 137 -14.31 -17.15 -3.43
N ARG A 138 -13.19 -17.58 -2.84
CA ARG A 138 -12.33 -18.60 -3.45
C ARG A 138 -13.11 -19.91 -3.59
N THR A 139 -13.56 -20.24 -4.80
CA THR A 139 -14.00 -21.59 -5.21
C THR A 139 -12.85 -22.43 -5.75
#